data_AF-A0A957SYF7-F1
#
_entry.id   AF-A0A957SYF7-F1
#
_cell.length_a   1.000
_cell.length_b   1.000
_cell.length_c   1.000
_cell.angle_alpha   90.00
_cell.angle_beta   90.00
_cell.angle_gamma   90.00
#
_symmetry.space_group_name_H-M   'P 1'
#
loop_
_entity.id
_entity.type
_entity.pdbx_description
1 polymer ?
#
loop_
_entity_poly.entity_id
_entity_poly.type
_entity_poly.pdbx_seq_one_letter_code
_entity_poly.pdbx_strand_id
1 'polypeptide(L)'
;MTNLHAAIDHYHELCSTGTLAQDSWDQLVPGLGERNLIFGNRPLCTVLRPMFHTAASYAYLAERTTLMLKVFQKVTAALLADPQLRSQLFLDGLEEQLVMLPTGYKTNIPTARLDSFFTRHPDGTNTLHFIEFNGESPAGMAYNDVMAELFLELPLMQRFAERYTVETLAVRPHAVDALLRIYYQWRGNRDKLPDLVIVDWAGVPTMTEFKLFVEYFARHGI
;
A
#
# COMPACT_ATOMS: atom_id res chain seq x y z
N MET A 1 4.20 -3.45 -27.49
CA MET A 1 4.60 -3.23 -26.09
C MET A 1 4.59 -1.73 -25.84
N THR A 2 3.86 -1.25 -24.83
CA THR A 2 3.84 0.18 -24.50
C THR A 2 5.21 0.60 -23.99
N ASN A 3 5.89 1.48 -24.71
CA ASN A 3 7.10 2.11 -24.22
C ASN A 3 6.69 3.13 -23.14
N LEU A 4 7.08 2.86 -21.90
CA LEU A 4 6.73 3.72 -20.78
C LEU A 4 7.25 5.15 -20.93
N HIS A 5 8.44 5.34 -21.53
CA HIS A 5 8.98 6.67 -21.77
C HIS A 5 8.04 7.45 -22.69
N ALA A 6 7.58 6.84 -23.78
CA ALA A 6 6.60 7.48 -24.66
C ALA A 6 5.28 7.83 -23.96
N ALA A 7 4.83 7.02 -23.00
CA ALA A 7 3.65 7.34 -22.19
C ALA A 7 3.92 8.51 -21.23
N ILE A 8 5.09 8.55 -20.59
CA ILE A 8 5.49 9.66 -19.72
C ILE A 8 5.65 10.96 -20.53
N ASP A 9 6.30 10.91 -21.68
CA ASP A 9 6.49 12.05 -22.57
C ASP A 9 5.15 12.58 -23.04
N HIS A 10 4.23 11.70 -23.44
CA HIS A 10 2.87 12.09 -23.78
C HIS A 10 2.14 12.77 -22.61
N TYR A 11 2.27 12.26 -21.39
CA TYR A 11 1.69 12.90 -20.21
C TYR A 11 2.26 14.32 -20.00
N HIS A 12 3.56 14.52 -20.20
CA HIS A 12 4.19 15.84 -20.11
C HIS A 12 3.76 16.80 -21.22
N GLU A 13 3.55 16.29 -22.44
CA GLU A 13 2.97 17.06 -23.54
C GLU A 13 1.56 17.55 -23.18
N LEU A 14 0.73 16.68 -22.57
CA LEU A 14 -0.59 17.07 -22.07
C LEU A 14 -0.52 18.16 -21.01
N CYS A 15 0.47 18.12 -20.10
CA CYS A 15 0.70 19.19 -19.13
C CYS A 15 0.98 20.55 -19.78
N SER A 16 1.50 20.57 -21.01
CA SER A 16 1.81 21.80 -21.76
C SER A 16 0.69 22.22 -22.71
N THR A 17 -0.44 21.49 -22.73
CA THR A 17 -1.54 21.71 -23.67
C THR A 17 -2.63 22.56 -23.03
N GLY A 18 -2.75 23.81 -23.49
CA GLY A 18 -3.80 24.73 -23.04
C GLY A 18 -3.77 24.95 -21.53
N THR A 19 -4.93 24.79 -20.87
CA THR A 19 -5.09 24.96 -19.42
C THR A 19 -5.08 23.64 -18.64
N LEU A 20 -4.86 22.48 -19.28
CA LEU A 20 -5.06 21.16 -18.66
C LEU A 20 -4.32 20.96 -17.33
N ALA A 21 -3.07 21.40 -17.25
CA ALA A 21 -2.30 21.30 -16.01
C ALA A 21 -2.86 22.21 -14.91
N GLN A 22 -3.26 23.43 -15.25
CA GLN A 22 -3.85 24.38 -14.30
C GLN A 22 -5.21 23.88 -13.82
N ASP A 23 -6.08 23.46 -14.73
CA ASP A 23 -7.41 22.92 -14.41
C ASP A 23 -7.31 21.68 -13.52
N SER A 24 -6.33 20.81 -13.79
CA SER A 24 -6.06 19.63 -12.94
C SER A 24 -5.50 20.00 -11.58
N TRP A 25 -4.66 21.04 -11.49
CA TRP A 25 -4.13 21.52 -10.21
C TRP A 25 -5.23 22.15 -9.35
N ASP A 26 -6.10 22.95 -9.97
CA ASP A 26 -7.23 23.61 -9.33
C ASP A 26 -8.29 22.62 -8.83
N GLN A 27 -8.33 21.40 -9.40
CA GLN A 27 -9.13 20.28 -8.86
C GLN A 27 -8.36 19.47 -7.80
N LEU A 28 -7.07 19.18 -8.02
CA LEU A 28 -6.26 18.35 -7.12
C LEU A 28 -6.16 18.99 -5.73
N VAL A 29 -5.80 20.27 -5.64
CA VAL A 29 -5.50 20.91 -4.34
C VAL A 29 -6.72 20.94 -3.41
N PRO A 30 -7.92 21.39 -3.84
CA PRO A 30 -9.12 21.28 -3.01
C PRO A 30 -9.49 19.82 -2.72
N GLY A 31 -9.41 18.95 -3.73
CA GLY A 31 -9.74 17.52 -3.60
C GLY A 31 -8.91 16.79 -2.55
N LEU A 32 -7.63 17.18 -2.37
CA LEU A 32 -6.79 16.63 -1.30
C LEU A 32 -7.35 16.93 0.09
N GLY A 33 -7.87 18.14 0.31
CA GLY A 33 -8.50 18.53 1.57
C GLY A 33 -9.84 17.84 1.78
N GLU A 34 -10.71 17.90 0.77
CA GLU A 34 -12.07 17.34 0.81
C GLU A 34 -12.10 15.83 1.06
N ARG A 35 -11.08 15.10 0.59
CA ARG A 35 -10.98 13.64 0.71
C ARG A 35 -10.07 13.17 1.84
N ASN A 36 -9.73 14.04 2.80
CA ASN A 36 -8.82 13.73 3.91
C ASN A 36 -7.45 13.18 3.46
N LEU A 37 -6.95 13.59 2.30
CA LEU A 37 -5.62 13.22 1.78
C LEU A 37 -4.53 14.17 2.33
N ILE A 38 -4.53 14.33 3.65
CA ILE A 38 -3.63 15.20 4.41
C ILE A 38 -2.87 14.34 5.44
N PHE A 39 -1.55 14.54 5.55
CA PHE A 39 -0.72 13.96 6.61
C PHE A 39 -0.30 15.05 7.59
N GLY A 40 -0.87 15.01 8.80
CA GLY A 40 -0.77 16.11 9.75
C GLY A 40 -1.40 17.37 9.16
N ASN A 41 -0.58 18.37 8.81
CA ASN A 41 -1.04 19.61 8.16
C ASN A 41 -0.59 19.72 6.70
N ARG A 42 -0.03 18.66 6.13
CA ARG A 42 0.56 18.67 4.79
C ARG A 42 -0.31 17.88 3.81
N PRO A 43 -0.65 18.43 2.64
CA PRO A 43 -1.23 17.64 1.56
C PRO A 43 -0.30 16.48 1.17
N LEU A 44 -0.88 15.32 0.88
CA LEU A 44 -0.11 14.12 0.55
C LEU A 44 0.60 14.21 -0.81
N CYS A 45 0.05 14.97 -1.75
CA CYS A 45 0.58 15.10 -3.10
C CYS A 45 0.85 16.57 -3.44
N THR A 46 1.99 16.81 -4.07
CA THR A 46 2.42 18.15 -4.52
C THR A 46 2.87 18.15 -5.98
N VAL A 47 2.53 17.10 -6.73
CA VAL A 47 2.93 16.91 -8.13
C VAL A 47 1.74 16.47 -8.96
N LEU A 48 1.71 16.83 -10.25
CA LEU A 48 0.59 16.50 -11.14
C LEU A 48 0.71 15.13 -11.80
N ARG A 49 1.93 14.60 -11.99
CA ARG A 49 2.13 13.32 -12.68
C ARG A 49 2.24 12.18 -11.66
N PRO A 50 1.36 11.15 -11.72
CA PRO A 50 1.51 9.97 -10.90
C PRO A 50 2.71 9.12 -11.36
N MET A 51 3.10 8.13 -10.55
CA MET A 51 4.10 7.16 -10.97
C MET A 51 3.46 6.10 -11.87
N PHE A 52 3.93 5.97 -13.10
CA PHE A 52 3.45 4.97 -14.04
C PHE A 52 4.31 3.70 -14.01
N HIS A 53 3.65 2.55 -13.97
CA HIS A 53 4.24 1.23 -14.19
C HIS A 53 3.59 0.59 -15.41
N THR A 54 4.39 -0.13 -16.21
CA THR A 54 3.83 -1.07 -17.18
C THR A 54 3.35 -2.31 -16.45
N ALA A 55 2.43 -3.07 -17.04
CA ALA A 55 1.99 -4.36 -16.49
C ALA A 55 3.17 -5.31 -16.24
N ALA A 56 4.16 -5.35 -17.14
CA ALA A 56 5.36 -6.16 -16.97
C ALA A 56 6.24 -5.70 -15.79
N SER A 57 6.43 -4.39 -15.62
CA SER A 57 7.16 -3.85 -14.45
C SER A 57 6.42 -4.15 -13.14
N TYR A 58 5.10 -4.01 -13.12
CA TYR A 58 4.31 -4.31 -11.93
C TYR A 58 4.32 -5.81 -11.59
N ALA A 59 4.19 -6.69 -12.59
CA ALA A 59 4.30 -8.13 -12.40
C ALA A 59 5.68 -8.53 -11.82
N TYR A 60 6.76 -7.93 -12.32
CA TYR A 60 8.10 -8.12 -11.77
C TYR A 60 8.16 -7.68 -10.29
N LEU A 61 7.65 -6.49 -9.96
CA LEU A 61 7.61 -6.00 -8.58
C LEU A 61 6.83 -6.94 -7.65
N ALA A 62 5.65 -7.38 -8.08
CA ALA A 62 4.80 -8.29 -7.32
C ALA A 62 5.50 -9.64 -7.09
N GLU A 63 6.12 -10.22 -8.12
CA GLU A 63 6.84 -11.49 -8.03
C GLU A 63 8.02 -11.41 -7.06
N ARG A 64 8.88 -10.39 -7.21
CA ARG A 64 10.08 -10.21 -6.37
C ARG A 64 9.72 -9.92 -4.92
N THR A 65 8.69 -9.11 -4.69
CA THR A 65 8.17 -8.81 -3.34
C THR A 65 7.59 -10.07 -2.70
N THR A 66 6.79 -10.84 -3.45
CA THR A 66 6.22 -12.11 -2.97
C THR A 66 7.31 -13.12 -2.60
N LEU A 67 8.39 -13.20 -3.38
CA LEU A 67 9.52 -14.06 -3.07
C LEU A 67 10.18 -13.66 -1.75
N MET A 68 10.39 -12.36 -1.52
CA MET A 68 10.97 -11.87 -0.26
C MET A 68 10.08 -12.20 0.94
N LEU A 69 8.76 -11.97 0.84
CA LEU A 69 7.81 -12.31 1.90
C LEU A 69 7.79 -13.81 2.21
N LYS A 70 7.94 -14.68 1.21
CA LYS A 70 8.09 -16.13 1.41
C LYS A 70 9.39 -16.48 2.16
N VAL A 71 10.48 -15.74 1.95
CA VAL A 71 11.71 -15.92 2.71
C VAL A 71 11.46 -15.56 4.18
N PHE A 72 10.81 -14.42 4.45
CA PHE A 72 10.49 -14.03 5.83
C PHE A 72 9.59 -15.04 6.54
N GLN A 73 8.56 -15.55 5.86
CA GLN A 73 7.72 -16.64 6.36
C GLN A 73 8.55 -17.86 6.79
N LYS A 74 9.49 -18.30 5.95
CA LYS A 74 10.36 -19.45 6.26
C LYS A 74 11.32 -19.17 7.41
N VAL A 75 11.92 -17.99 7.42
CA VAL A 75 12.85 -17.57 8.47
C VAL A 75 12.13 -17.50 9.82
N THR A 76 10.96 -16.88 9.90
CA THR A 76 10.17 -16.86 11.13
C THR A 76 9.78 -18.26 11.58
N ALA A 77 9.31 -19.13 10.67
CA ALA A 77 8.96 -20.51 11.04
C ALA A 77 10.17 -21.29 11.61
N ALA A 78 11.36 -21.10 11.02
CA ALA A 78 12.59 -21.70 11.52
C ALA A 78 13.00 -21.15 12.90
N LEU A 79 12.91 -19.82 13.09
CA LEU A 79 13.18 -19.17 14.39
C LEU A 79 12.22 -19.65 15.49
N LEU A 80 10.94 -19.86 15.18
CA LEU A 80 9.98 -20.39 16.16
C LEU A 80 10.24 -21.87 16.49
N ALA A 81 10.70 -22.66 15.53
CA ALA A 81 10.96 -24.08 15.73
C ALA A 81 12.29 -24.39 16.42
N ASP A 82 13.30 -23.52 16.28
CA ASP A 82 14.66 -23.74 16.78
C ASP A 82 15.10 -22.63 17.75
N PRO A 83 15.18 -22.91 19.06
CA PRO A 83 15.66 -21.96 20.06
C PRO A 83 17.09 -21.46 19.80
N GLN A 84 17.96 -22.27 19.19
CA GLN A 84 19.32 -21.84 18.86
C GLN A 84 19.31 -20.80 17.76
N LEU A 85 18.47 -20.96 16.72
CA LEU A 85 18.29 -19.91 15.71
C LEU A 85 17.65 -18.66 16.33
N ARG A 86 16.61 -18.83 17.14
CA ARG A 86 15.91 -17.71 17.79
C ARG A 86 16.79 -16.87 18.71
N SER A 87 17.77 -17.49 19.36
CA SER A 87 18.72 -16.79 20.24
C SER A 87 19.49 -15.65 19.55
N GLN A 88 19.59 -15.67 18.21
CA GLN A 88 20.20 -14.61 17.41
C GLN A 88 19.36 -13.32 17.38
N LEU A 89 18.10 -13.36 17.82
CA LEU A 89 17.24 -12.18 17.97
C LEU A 89 17.51 -11.41 19.26
N PHE A 90 18.27 -11.98 20.20
CA PHE A 90 18.57 -11.40 21.51
C PHE A 90 17.33 -10.97 22.30
N LEU A 91 16.25 -11.75 22.17
CA LEU A 91 15.01 -11.52 22.91
C LEU A 91 15.25 -11.64 24.41
N ASP A 92 14.59 -10.79 25.19
CA ASP A 92 14.52 -10.95 26.63
C ASP A 92 13.59 -12.10 27.03
N GLY A 93 13.55 -12.42 28.34
CA GLY A 93 12.74 -13.53 28.84
C GLY A 93 11.23 -13.36 28.66
N LEU A 94 10.73 -12.11 28.57
CA LEU A 94 9.33 -11.82 28.31
C LEU A 94 9.03 -11.93 26.81
N GLU A 95 9.90 -11.38 25.96
CA GLU A 95 9.80 -11.45 24.51
C GLU A 95 9.82 -12.90 24.00
N GLU A 96 10.70 -13.76 24.55
CA GLU A 96 10.72 -15.20 24.27
C GLU A 96 9.37 -15.87 24.57
N GLN A 97 8.67 -15.45 25.62
CA GLN A 97 7.35 -15.95 25.92
C GLN A 97 6.30 -15.42 24.94
N LEU A 98 6.36 -14.13 24.62
CA LEU A 98 5.40 -13.46 23.73
C LEU A 98 5.42 -14.01 22.31
N VAL A 99 6.61 -14.21 21.71
CA VAL A 99 6.73 -14.71 20.33
C VAL A 99 6.25 -16.15 20.15
N MET A 100 6.17 -16.91 21.25
CA MET A 100 5.71 -18.29 21.26
C MET A 100 4.20 -18.43 21.50
N LEU A 101 3.50 -17.33 21.82
CA LEU A 101 2.06 -17.39 22.04
C LEU A 101 1.32 -17.75 20.74
N PRO A 102 0.39 -18.73 20.78
CA PRO A 102 -0.40 -19.07 19.61
C PRO A 102 -1.32 -17.91 19.25
N THR A 103 -1.17 -17.39 18.03
CA THR A 103 -1.97 -16.27 17.53
C THR A 103 -3.38 -16.69 17.10
N GLY A 104 -3.60 -17.98 16.82
CA GLY A 104 -4.86 -18.52 16.32
C GLY A 104 -5.07 -18.33 14.81
N TYR A 105 -4.09 -17.80 14.09
CA TYR A 105 -4.11 -17.67 12.63
C TYR A 105 -2.76 -18.05 12.01
N LYS A 106 -2.74 -18.34 10.71
CA LYS A 106 -1.60 -18.99 10.04
C LYS A 106 -0.50 -18.05 9.59
N THR A 107 -0.84 -16.83 9.16
CA THR A 107 0.15 -15.90 8.63
C THR A 107 0.95 -15.26 9.77
N ASN A 108 2.27 -15.23 9.65
CA ASN A 108 3.16 -14.47 10.53
C ASN A 108 3.36 -13.01 10.05
N ILE A 109 2.82 -12.66 8.87
CA ILE A 109 2.88 -11.32 8.29
C ILE A 109 1.43 -10.96 7.92
N PRO A 110 0.63 -10.45 8.87
CA PRO A 110 -0.78 -10.14 8.63
C PRO A 110 -0.93 -8.93 7.68
N THR A 111 -0.15 -7.88 7.93
CA THR A 111 -0.06 -6.65 7.15
C THR A 111 1.39 -6.20 7.15
N ALA A 112 1.94 -5.83 5.99
CA ALA A 112 3.29 -5.29 5.92
C ALA A 112 3.50 -4.42 4.68
N ARG A 113 4.52 -3.58 4.72
CA ARG A 113 5.00 -2.79 3.59
C ARG A 113 6.50 -3.01 3.41
N LEU A 114 6.91 -3.28 2.18
CA LEU A 114 8.31 -3.40 1.79
C LEU A 114 8.70 -2.16 1.00
N ASP A 115 9.48 -1.29 1.62
CA ASP A 115 9.90 -0.05 1.00
C ASP A 115 11.15 -0.32 0.14
N SER A 116 11.12 0.16 -1.11
CA SER A 116 12.10 -0.24 -2.10
C SER A 116 12.38 0.83 -3.14
N PHE A 117 13.57 0.75 -3.75
CA PHE A 117 13.91 1.45 -4.98
C PHE A 117 13.86 0.48 -6.17
N PHE A 118 13.13 0.87 -7.20
CA PHE A 118 13.01 0.14 -8.46
C PHE A 118 13.60 0.95 -9.61
N THR A 119 14.62 0.39 -10.27
CA THR A 119 15.28 1.01 -11.43
C THR A 119 15.16 0.07 -12.62
N ARG A 120 14.78 0.67 -13.76
CA ARG A 120 14.78 0.03 -15.08
C ARG A 120 15.99 0.52 -15.85
N HIS A 121 16.79 -0.39 -16.36
CA HIS A 121 18.02 -0.05 -17.08
C HIS A 121 17.77 0.00 -18.58
N PRO A 122 18.56 0.81 -19.34
CA PRO A 122 18.43 0.90 -20.79
C PRO A 122 18.67 -0.43 -21.53
N ASP A 123 19.43 -1.35 -20.93
CA ASP A 123 19.70 -2.69 -21.46
C ASP A 123 18.53 -3.68 -21.26
N GLY A 124 17.41 -3.21 -20.71
CA GLY A 124 16.21 -4.01 -20.44
C GLY A 124 16.24 -4.76 -19.11
N THR A 125 17.30 -4.65 -18.32
CA THR A 125 17.37 -5.24 -16.98
C THR A 125 16.64 -4.40 -15.94
N ASN A 126 16.25 -5.03 -14.83
CA ASN A 126 15.57 -4.40 -13.72
C ASN A 126 16.36 -4.66 -12.42
N THR A 127 16.48 -3.64 -11.58
CA THR A 127 17.01 -3.77 -10.22
C THR A 127 15.98 -3.32 -9.20
N LEU A 128 15.79 -4.14 -8.17
CA LEU A 128 14.90 -3.86 -7.04
C LEU A 128 15.69 -4.03 -5.74
N HIS A 129 15.81 -2.93 -4.98
CA HIS A 129 16.50 -2.91 -3.70
C HIS A 129 15.49 -2.60 -2.59
N PHE A 130 15.29 -3.55 -1.68
CA PHE A 130 14.50 -3.34 -0.46
C PHE A 130 15.35 -2.65 0.59
N ILE A 131 14.77 -1.64 1.25
CA ILE A 131 15.44 -0.80 2.24
C ILE A 131 14.90 -1.11 3.64
N GLU A 132 13.58 -1.32 3.73
CA GLU A 132 12.89 -1.47 5.00
C GLU A 132 11.72 -2.44 4.88
N PHE A 133 11.51 -3.20 5.95
CA PHE A 133 10.31 -4.00 6.15
C PHE A 133 9.51 -3.43 7.32
N ASN A 134 8.36 -2.86 7.00
CA ASN A 134 7.39 -2.35 7.98
C ASN A 134 6.37 -3.45 8.27
N GLY A 135 6.61 -4.24 9.33
CA GLY A 135 5.86 -5.45 9.67
C GLY A 135 4.71 -5.29 10.68
N GLU A 136 4.47 -4.09 11.18
CA GLU A 136 3.48 -3.82 12.22
C GLU A 136 2.16 -3.30 11.62
N SER A 137 2.03 -1.98 11.43
CA SER A 137 0.81 -1.30 10.99
C SER A 137 1.20 -0.20 9.99
N PRO A 138 1.55 -0.57 8.74
CA PRO A 138 1.99 0.41 7.76
C PRO A 138 0.83 1.29 7.29
N ALA A 139 1.05 2.61 7.36
CA ALA A 139 0.19 3.61 6.75
C ALA A 139 0.29 3.62 5.21
N GLY A 140 -0.68 4.25 4.55
CA GLY A 140 -0.68 4.56 3.12
C GLY A 140 -1.67 3.76 2.26
N MET A 141 -2.25 2.68 2.77
CA MET A 141 -3.17 1.83 2.00
C MET A 141 -4.44 2.57 1.60
N ALA A 142 -5.08 3.27 2.54
CA ALA A 142 -6.33 3.98 2.26
C ALA A 142 -6.05 5.28 1.50
N TYR A 143 -4.95 5.96 1.83
CA TYR A 143 -4.50 7.11 1.08
C TYR A 143 -4.22 6.80 -0.40
N ASN A 144 -3.56 5.68 -0.69
CA ASN A 144 -3.26 5.27 -2.06
C ASN A 144 -4.53 5.18 -2.90
N ASP A 145 -5.54 4.45 -2.41
CA ASP A 145 -6.76 4.21 -3.18
C ASP A 145 -7.55 5.50 -3.39
N VAL A 146 -7.73 6.31 -2.35
CA VAL A 146 -8.49 7.57 -2.44
C VAL A 146 -7.75 8.60 -3.29
N MET A 147 -6.41 8.63 -3.23
CA MET A 147 -5.57 9.44 -4.12
C MET A 147 -5.71 8.98 -5.56
N ALA A 148 -5.69 7.67 -5.82
CA ALA A 148 -5.83 7.12 -7.15
C ALA A 148 -7.21 7.46 -7.76
N GLU A 149 -8.29 7.34 -6.96
CA GLU A 149 -9.63 7.79 -7.33
C GLU A 149 -9.64 9.28 -7.72
N LEU A 150 -9.06 10.16 -6.88
CA LEU A 150 -8.96 11.60 -7.18
C LEU A 150 -8.16 11.86 -8.47
N PHE A 151 -7.04 11.14 -8.67
CA PHE A 151 -6.22 11.29 -9.88
C PHE A 151 -6.99 10.93 -11.15
N LEU A 152 -7.77 9.83 -11.14
CA LEU A 152 -8.57 9.43 -12.31
C LEU A 152 -9.61 10.48 -12.71
N GLU A 153 -10.03 11.33 -11.78
CA GLU A 153 -10.99 12.40 -12.05
C GLU A 153 -10.35 13.67 -12.62
N LEU A 154 -9.01 13.79 -12.60
CA LEU A 154 -8.32 14.98 -13.09
C LEU A 154 -8.39 15.06 -14.63
N PRO A 155 -8.59 16.26 -15.21
CA PRO A 155 -8.58 16.47 -16.66
C PRO A 155 -7.36 15.87 -17.35
N LEU A 156 -6.16 16.02 -16.78
CA LEU A 156 -4.93 15.42 -17.31
C LEU A 156 -5.02 13.90 -17.43
N MET A 157 -5.52 13.22 -16.40
CA MET A 157 -5.64 11.76 -16.39
C MET A 157 -6.75 11.28 -17.33
N GLN A 158 -7.86 12.01 -17.42
CA GLN A 158 -8.93 11.71 -18.37
C GLN A 158 -8.42 11.79 -19.82
N ARG A 159 -7.68 12.86 -20.16
CA ARG A 159 -7.05 13.01 -21.48
C ARG A 159 -6.00 11.93 -21.74
N PHE A 160 -5.19 11.61 -20.75
CA PHE A 160 -4.19 10.53 -20.86
C PHE A 160 -4.85 9.16 -21.11
N ALA A 161 -6.00 8.91 -20.48
CA ALA A 161 -6.77 7.68 -20.62
C ALA A 161 -7.45 7.51 -21.99
N GLU A 162 -7.58 8.58 -22.80
CA GLU A 162 -8.04 8.48 -24.20
C GLU A 162 -7.06 7.65 -25.06
N ARG A 163 -5.77 7.62 -24.69
CA ARG A 163 -4.71 6.92 -25.43
C ARG A 163 -4.24 5.63 -24.76
N TYR A 164 -4.26 5.58 -23.42
CA TYR A 164 -3.72 4.46 -22.66
C TYR A 164 -4.79 3.88 -21.74
N THR A 165 -4.84 2.55 -21.65
CA THR A 165 -5.59 1.89 -20.57
C THR A 165 -4.87 2.12 -19.25
N VAL A 166 -5.54 2.77 -18.31
CA VAL A 166 -5.01 3.07 -16.98
C VAL A 166 -5.75 2.21 -15.95
N GLU A 167 -5.00 1.53 -15.09
CA GLU A 167 -5.53 0.79 -13.96
C GLU A 167 -4.87 1.31 -12.67
N THR A 168 -5.67 1.39 -11.61
CA THR A 168 -5.19 1.77 -10.27
C THR A 168 -4.79 0.54 -9.49
N LEU A 169 -3.78 0.67 -8.63
CA LEU A 169 -3.35 -0.39 -7.74
C LEU A 169 -4.15 -0.31 -6.43
N ALA A 170 -5.30 -0.97 -6.36
CA ALA A 170 -6.15 -0.95 -5.17
C ALA A 170 -5.51 -1.75 -4.02
N VAL A 171 -5.60 -1.24 -2.78
CA VAL A 171 -4.97 -1.84 -1.59
C VAL A 171 -5.99 -2.13 -0.48
N ARG A 172 -6.94 -1.23 -0.21
CA ARG A 172 -7.96 -1.41 0.85
C ARG A 172 -8.78 -2.70 0.72
N PRO A 173 -9.22 -3.14 -0.48
CA PRO A 173 -9.92 -4.41 -0.61
C PRO A 173 -9.10 -5.59 -0.11
N HIS A 174 -7.79 -5.61 -0.39
CA HIS A 174 -6.88 -6.66 0.06
C HIS A 174 -6.61 -6.58 1.57
N ALA A 175 -6.56 -5.37 2.14
CA ALA A 175 -6.44 -5.17 3.58
C ALA A 175 -7.67 -5.73 4.33
N VAL A 176 -8.88 -5.41 3.87
CA VAL A 176 -10.13 -5.96 4.46
C VAL A 176 -10.17 -7.48 4.35
N ASP A 177 -9.86 -8.03 3.16
CA ASP A 177 -9.81 -9.48 2.98
C ASP A 177 -8.80 -10.16 3.90
N ALA A 178 -7.61 -9.55 4.11
CA ALA A 178 -6.61 -10.05 5.04
C ALA A 178 -7.11 -10.04 6.49
N LEU A 179 -7.68 -8.93 6.96
CA LEU A 179 -8.22 -8.79 8.32
C LEU A 179 -9.36 -9.79 8.58
N LEU A 180 -10.32 -9.90 7.66
CA LEU A 180 -11.43 -10.86 7.77
C LEU A 180 -10.92 -12.30 7.77
N ARG A 181 -9.97 -12.63 6.89
CA ARG A 181 -9.36 -13.97 6.86
C ARG A 181 -8.67 -14.31 8.18
N ILE A 182 -7.93 -13.37 8.78
CA ILE A 182 -7.28 -13.55 10.08
C ILE A 182 -8.34 -13.76 11.17
N TYR A 183 -9.34 -12.88 11.23
CA TYR A 183 -10.42 -12.96 12.21
C TYR A 183 -11.15 -14.31 12.15
N TYR A 184 -11.52 -14.78 10.96
CA TYR A 184 -12.22 -16.06 10.80
C TYR A 184 -11.35 -17.28 11.09
N GLN A 185 -10.04 -17.20 10.88
CA GLN A 185 -9.12 -18.26 11.30
C GLN A 185 -9.07 -18.35 12.82
N TRP A 186 -8.88 -17.21 13.48
CA TRP A 186 -8.86 -17.13 14.94
C TRP A 186 -10.18 -17.58 15.57
N ARG A 187 -11.31 -17.14 14.98
CA ARG A 187 -12.66 -17.44 15.47
C ARG A 187 -13.12 -18.87 15.16
N GLY A 188 -12.56 -19.50 14.13
CA GLY A 188 -12.93 -20.86 13.69
C GLY A 188 -14.24 -20.97 12.91
N ASN A 189 -14.98 -19.88 12.69
CA ASN A 189 -16.20 -19.85 11.88
C ASN A 189 -16.41 -18.46 11.22
N ARG A 190 -17.51 -18.29 10.49
CA ARG A 190 -17.87 -17.04 9.77
C ARG A 190 -19.27 -16.51 10.11
N ASP A 191 -19.80 -16.82 11.29
CA ASP A 191 -21.19 -16.50 11.63
C ASP A 191 -21.42 -15.03 12.05
N LYS A 192 -20.35 -14.22 12.17
CA LYS A 192 -20.37 -12.81 12.59
C LYS A 192 -19.19 -12.07 11.97
N LEU A 193 -19.37 -10.80 11.62
CA LEU A 193 -18.29 -9.87 11.28
C LEU A 193 -17.51 -9.43 12.54
N PRO A 194 -16.24 -9.02 12.42
CA PRO A 194 -15.48 -8.48 13.54
C PRO A 194 -15.99 -7.12 13.98
N ASP A 195 -15.91 -6.82 15.28
CA ASP A 195 -15.96 -5.45 15.77
C ASP A 195 -14.53 -4.89 15.71
N LEU A 196 -14.28 -3.88 14.88
CA LEU A 196 -12.94 -3.31 14.68
C LEU A 196 -12.75 -2.02 15.46
N VAL A 197 -11.57 -1.88 16.08
CA VAL A 197 -11.14 -0.65 16.75
C VAL A 197 -9.76 -0.28 16.23
N ILE A 198 -9.59 0.98 15.81
CA ILE A 198 -8.29 1.56 15.51
C ILE A 198 -7.86 2.37 16.73
N VAL A 199 -6.72 2.03 17.33
CA VAL A 199 -6.19 2.66 18.54
C VAL A 199 -4.86 3.30 18.22
N ASP A 200 -4.73 4.60 18.51
CA ASP A 200 -3.48 5.34 18.43
C ASP A 200 -3.51 6.54 19.38
N TRP A 201 -2.39 7.22 19.51
CA TRP A 201 -2.26 8.45 20.28
C TRP A 201 -3.07 9.59 19.67
N ALA A 202 -3.55 10.49 20.52
CA ALA A 202 -4.22 11.70 20.05
C ALA A 202 -3.25 12.59 19.25
N GLY A 203 -3.71 13.10 18.11
CA GLY A 203 -2.96 14.08 17.30
C GLY A 203 -1.92 13.49 16.35
N VAL A 204 -1.85 12.16 16.17
CA VAL A 204 -0.93 11.57 15.19
C VAL A 204 -1.24 12.06 13.76
N PRO A 205 -0.21 12.27 12.91
CA PRO A 205 -0.40 12.76 11.53
C PRO A 205 -1.23 11.84 10.63
N THR A 206 -1.34 10.55 10.98
CA THR A 206 -2.05 9.49 10.26
C THR A 206 -3.55 9.41 10.57
N MET A 207 -4.05 10.24 11.49
CA MET A 207 -5.45 10.20 11.97
C MET A 207 -6.48 10.24 10.83
N THR A 208 -6.20 11.00 9.78
CA THR A 208 -7.04 11.10 8.57
C THR A 208 -7.15 9.76 7.84
N GLU A 209 -6.10 8.95 7.81
CA GLU A 209 -6.15 7.60 7.22
C GLU A 209 -7.07 6.67 8.01
N PHE A 210 -7.04 6.77 9.34
CA PHE A 210 -7.91 5.96 10.19
C PHE A 210 -9.37 6.23 9.90
N LYS A 211 -9.74 7.50 9.69
CA LYS A 211 -11.10 7.88 9.27
C LYS A 211 -11.47 7.27 7.92
N LEU A 212 -10.56 7.29 6.95
CA LEU A 212 -10.78 6.65 5.64
C LEU A 212 -11.02 5.14 5.76
N PHE A 213 -10.30 4.46 6.66
CA PHE A 213 -10.54 3.06 6.95
C PHE A 213 -11.87 2.82 7.68
N VAL A 214 -12.23 3.63 8.68
CA VAL A 214 -13.53 3.55 9.37
C VAL A 214 -14.68 3.70 8.38
N GLU A 215 -14.62 4.69 7.49
CA GLU A 215 -15.62 4.87 6.44
C GLU A 215 -15.66 3.67 5.48
N TYR A 216 -14.50 3.11 5.14
CA TYR A 216 -14.41 1.95 4.25
C TYR A 216 -14.98 0.68 4.90
N PHE A 217 -14.67 0.42 6.17
CA PHE A 217 -15.22 -0.70 6.93
C PHE A 217 -16.74 -0.60 7.05
N ALA A 218 -17.27 0.59 7.39
CA ALA A 218 -18.70 0.83 7.50
C ALA A 218 -19.46 0.54 6.19
N ARG A 219 -18.88 0.86 5.02
CA ARG A 219 -19.45 0.52 3.70
C ARG A 219 -19.55 -0.99 3.45
N HIS A 220 -18.77 -1.79 4.16
CA HIS A 220 -18.78 -3.25 4.10
C HIS A 220 -19.57 -3.89 5.26
N GLY A 221 -20.26 -3.08 6.07
CA GLY A 221 -21.03 -3.54 7.23
C GLY A 221 -20.18 -4.02 8.40
N ILE A 222 -18.90 -3.63 8.43
CA ILE A 222 -17.95 -3.88 9.52
C ILE A 222 -17.93 -2.67 10.44
#